data_AF-A0A7X6U6U9-F1
#
_entry.id   AF-A0A7X6U6U9-F1
#
_cell.length_a   1.000
_cell.length_b   1.000
_cell.length_c   1.000
_cell.angle_alpha   90.00
_cell.angle_beta   90.00
_cell.angle_gamma   90.00
#
_symmetry.space_group_name_H-M   'P 1'
#
loop_
_entity.id
_entity.type
_entity.pdbx_description
1 polymer ?
#
loop_
_entity_poly.entity_id
_entity_poly.type
_entity_poly.pdbx_seq_one_letter_code
_entity_poly.pdbx_strand_id
1 'polypeptide(L)'
;VIPASRPDRFLRLLNPAYPQIIAELEAVSPDRAPIRSLDDLADALRQRADLFHRQGCRLSDHALDTMPQLPASRADADRLFQKRLSGQVLQPDEAAQVQFAILTDLAAIYEDLGWTMQLHIGALRNTSSRYFDKLGADTGFDAIADMPIAKPLAQLLNACQAQDGLPRTLLYSLNANDNMTLCTIGSTFAKDGEPAWVTQGPAWWFHDQKDGMQLHLQQYSQTGVLANFVGMSTDSRSLLSYTRHEYFRRIFCNQLGVWVENGEYPQDMSALANLVERVCWKNAAGLFA
;
A
#
# COMPACT_ATOMS: atom_id res chain seq x y z
N VAL A 1 0.55 20.48 3.14
CA VAL A 1 1.65 19.50 3.11
C VAL A 1 1.59 18.74 4.41
N ILE A 2 1.36 17.43 4.35
CA ILE A 2 1.21 16.54 5.52
C ILE A 2 2.14 15.33 5.35
N PRO A 3 2.56 14.67 6.43
CA PRO A 3 3.35 13.46 6.34
C PRO A 3 2.50 12.24 5.95
N ALA A 4 3.18 11.23 5.45
CA ALA A 4 2.69 9.86 5.23
C ALA A 4 3.59 8.90 6.03
N SER A 5 3.03 7.91 6.70
CA SER A 5 3.83 6.92 7.44
C SER A 5 4.32 5.83 6.50
N ARG A 6 5.63 5.57 6.47
CA ARG A 6 6.22 4.48 5.67
C ARG A 6 7.20 3.65 6.50
N PRO A 7 6.71 2.67 7.29
CA PRO A 7 7.52 1.91 8.23
C PRO A 7 8.27 0.71 7.60
N ASP A 8 8.59 0.75 6.30
CA ASP A 8 9.24 -0.34 5.55
C ASP A 8 10.52 -0.88 6.23
N ARG A 9 11.29 -0.02 6.91
CA ARG A 9 12.53 -0.44 7.59
C ARG A 9 12.28 -1.53 8.64
N PHE A 10 11.10 -1.54 9.27
CA PHE A 10 10.72 -2.54 10.28
C PHE A 10 10.22 -3.85 9.68
N LEU A 11 9.91 -3.86 8.38
CA LEU A 11 9.49 -5.05 7.62
C LEU A 11 10.67 -5.77 6.96
N ARG A 12 11.84 -5.12 6.83
CA ARG A 12 13.04 -5.65 6.15
C ARG A 12 13.92 -6.46 7.10
N LEU A 13 13.41 -7.56 7.64
CA LEU A 13 14.10 -8.37 8.66
C LEU A 13 15.43 -8.96 8.19
N LEU A 14 15.59 -9.20 6.89
CA LEU A 14 16.84 -9.71 6.31
C LEU A 14 17.93 -8.64 6.22
N ASN A 15 17.62 -7.36 6.46
CA ASN A 15 18.63 -6.31 6.53
C ASN A 15 19.58 -6.60 7.71
N PRO A 16 20.90 -6.72 7.50
CA PRO A 16 21.85 -6.97 8.58
C PRO A 16 21.76 -5.94 9.73
N ALA A 17 21.44 -4.68 9.41
CA ALA A 17 21.31 -3.59 10.37
C ALA A 17 20.00 -3.61 11.19
N TYR A 18 19.14 -4.63 11.04
CA TYR A 18 17.84 -4.66 11.72
C TYR A 18 17.88 -4.45 13.25
N PRO A 19 18.81 -5.04 14.04
CA PRO A 19 18.85 -4.79 15.47
C PRO A 19 19.16 -3.33 15.79
N GLN A 20 20.03 -2.70 14.98
CA GLN A 20 20.32 -1.27 15.09
C GLN A 20 19.10 -0.42 14.73
N ILE A 21 18.30 -0.83 13.74
CA ILE A 21 17.04 -0.16 13.37
C ILE A 21 16.04 -0.19 14.54
N ILE A 22 15.95 -1.31 15.26
CA ILE A 22 15.09 -1.42 16.44
C ILE A 22 15.61 -0.53 17.58
N ALA A 23 16.93 -0.51 17.83
CA ALA A 23 17.53 0.39 18.82
C ALA A 23 17.35 1.88 18.47
N GLU A 24 17.38 2.24 17.18
CA GLU A 24 17.03 3.59 16.71
C GLU A 24 15.58 3.95 17.04
N LEU A 25 14.64 3.01 16.87
CA LEU A 25 13.23 3.20 17.23
C LEU A 25 13.08 3.40 18.73
N GLU A 26 13.68 2.55 19.57
CA GLU A 26 13.71 2.71 21.04
C GLU A 26 14.18 4.11 21.43
N ALA A 27 15.27 4.60 20.82
CA ALA A 27 15.85 5.89 21.15
C ALA A 27 14.95 7.09 20.80
N VAL A 28 14.07 6.96 19.80
CA VAL A 28 13.14 8.03 19.36
C VAL A 28 11.72 7.85 19.89
N SER A 29 11.40 6.72 20.52
CA SER A 29 10.12 6.51 21.20
C SER A 29 10.05 7.38 22.46
N PRO A 30 8.90 8.05 22.72
CA PRO A 30 8.70 8.91 23.90
C PRO A 30 9.13 8.30 25.24
N ASP A 31 8.82 7.02 25.49
CA ASP A 31 9.11 6.32 26.74
C ASP A 31 10.50 5.63 26.77
N ARG A 32 11.12 5.45 25.60
CA ARG A 32 12.36 4.68 25.40
C ARG A 32 12.28 3.28 26.00
N ALA A 33 11.10 2.66 25.99
CA ALA A 33 10.92 1.31 26.47
C ALA A 33 11.74 0.31 25.61
N PRO A 34 12.38 -0.70 26.22
CA PRO A 34 13.07 -1.74 25.47
C PRO A 34 12.08 -2.55 24.61
N ILE A 35 12.43 -2.79 23.35
CA ILE A 35 11.65 -3.60 22.41
C ILE A 35 12.19 -5.03 22.44
N ARG A 36 11.45 -5.92 23.12
CA ARG A 36 11.82 -7.33 23.34
C ARG A 36 10.72 -8.30 22.91
N SER A 37 9.72 -7.83 22.20
CA SER A 37 8.63 -8.62 21.64
C SER A 37 7.98 -7.85 20.50
N LEU A 38 7.14 -8.52 19.73
CA LEU A 38 6.29 -7.89 18.73
C LEU A 38 5.28 -6.95 19.38
N ASP A 39 4.81 -7.23 20.60
CA ASP A 39 3.95 -6.33 21.37
C ASP A 39 4.68 -5.01 21.68
N ASP A 40 5.92 -5.08 22.20
CA ASP A 40 6.73 -3.88 22.47
C ASP A 40 7.01 -3.09 21.18
N LEU A 41 7.22 -3.80 20.06
CA LEU A 41 7.41 -3.16 18.75
C LEU A 41 6.13 -2.46 18.29
N ALA A 42 4.98 -3.11 18.42
CA ALA A 42 3.68 -2.54 18.07
C ALA A 42 3.39 -1.28 18.90
N ASP A 43 3.65 -1.31 20.21
CA ASP A 43 3.51 -0.15 21.10
C ASP A 43 4.42 1.00 20.69
N ALA A 44 5.70 0.72 20.40
CA ALA A 44 6.63 1.74 19.91
C ALA A 44 6.17 2.33 18.57
N LEU A 45 5.72 1.51 17.63
CA LEU A 45 5.19 1.94 16.34
C LEU A 45 3.90 2.75 16.49
N ARG A 46 3.02 2.38 17.42
CA ARG A 46 1.82 3.16 17.77
C ARG A 46 2.17 4.56 18.26
N GLN A 47 3.15 4.69 19.15
CA GLN A 47 3.61 5.99 19.63
C GLN A 47 4.12 6.88 18.48
N ARG A 48 4.80 6.29 17.49
CA ARG A 48 5.23 7.00 16.28
C ARG A 48 4.04 7.36 15.38
N ALA A 49 3.09 6.45 15.20
CA ALA A 49 1.88 6.69 14.43
C ALA A 49 1.04 7.83 15.03
N ASP A 50 0.87 7.87 16.36
CA ASP A 50 0.18 8.94 17.07
C ASP A 50 0.87 10.30 16.85
N LEU A 51 2.21 10.34 16.82
CA LEU A 51 2.94 11.56 16.49
C LEU A 51 2.65 12.02 15.06
N PHE A 52 2.68 11.11 14.09
CA PHE A 52 2.34 11.39 12.70
C PHE A 52 0.88 11.86 12.57
N HIS A 53 -0.04 11.25 13.31
CA HIS A 53 -1.46 11.60 13.33
C HIS A 53 -1.65 13.04 13.78
N ARG A 54 -0.95 13.47 14.83
CA ARG A 54 -0.94 14.87 15.32
C ARG A 54 -0.37 15.86 14.30
N GLN A 55 0.46 15.42 13.36
CA GLN A 55 0.98 16.22 12.26
C GLN A 55 0.09 16.18 11.01
N GLY A 56 -1.11 15.60 11.11
CA GLY A 56 -2.08 15.51 10.01
C GLY A 56 -1.92 14.29 9.11
N CYS A 57 -1.09 13.30 9.48
CA CYS A 57 -1.04 12.04 8.76
C CYS A 57 -2.38 11.30 8.85
N ARG A 58 -2.84 10.77 7.71
CA ARG A 58 -4.08 9.97 7.58
C ARG A 58 -3.87 8.69 6.78
N LEU A 59 -2.63 8.37 6.45
CA LEU A 59 -2.32 7.21 5.63
C LEU A 59 -0.97 6.59 5.99
N SER A 60 -0.87 5.30 5.70
CA SER A 60 0.39 4.57 5.65
C SER A 60 0.69 4.10 4.23
N ASP A 61 1.96 3.82 3.97
CA ASP A 61 2.48 3.28 2.74
C ASP A 61 3.45 2.15 3.05
N HIS A 62 3.34 1.04 2.30
CA HIS A 62 4.16 -0.14 2.44
C HIS A 62 4.64 -0.62 1.08
N ALA A 63 5.96 -0.66 0.87
CA ALA A 63 6.52 -1.33 -0.28
C ALA A 63 6.84 -2.79 0.03
N LEU A 64 6.11 -3.70 -0.61
CA LEU A 64 6.25 -5.14 -0.48
C LEU A 64 6.81 -5.70 -1.79
N ASP A 65 8.12 -5.92 -1.84
CA ASP A 65 8.77 -6.51 -3.02
C ASP A 65 8.21 -7.92 -3.29
N THR A 66 7.92 -8.67 -2.21
CA THR A 66 7.10 -9.89 -2.22
C THR A 66 6.07 -9.84 -1.10
N MET A 67 4.93 -10.49 -1.31
CA MET A 67 3.94 -10.64 -0.25
C MET A 67 4.47 -11.62 0.82
N PRO A 68 4.36 -11.29 2.12
CA PRO A 68 4.68 -12.25 3.17
C PRO A 68 3.79 -13.48 3.03
N GLN A 69 4.42 -14.64 3.10
CA GLN A 69 3.76 -15.93 3.06
C GLN A 69 3.86 -16.59 4.44
N LEU A 70 3.04 -17.60 4.68
CA LEU A 70 3.11 -18.45 5.88
C LEU A 70 2.79 -17.68 7.17
N PRO A 71 1.53 -17.36 7.48
CA PRO A 71 1.19 -16.85 8.80
C PRO A 71 1.62 -17.85 9.89
N ALA A 72 2.20 -17.33 10.97
CA ALA A 72 2.60 -18.11 12.14
C ALA A 72 1.77 -17.72 13.37
N SER A 73 1.85 -18.53 14.42
CA SER A 73 1.31 -18.12 15.72
C SER A 73 2.08 -16.90 16.26
N ARG A 74 1.43 -16.06 17.07
CA ARG A 74 2.10 -14.92 17.73
C ARG A 74 3.36 -15.36 18.48
N ALA A 75 3.27 -16.46 19.22
CA ALA A 75 4.40 -17.02 19.98
C ALA A 75 5.58 -17.45 19.08
N ASP A 76 5.31 -18.06 17.92
CA ASP A 76 6.36 -18.43 16.97
C ASP A 76 7.00 -17.20 16.32
N ALA A 77 6.18 -16.23 15.92
CA ALA A 77 6.67 -14.96 15.37
C ALA A 77 7.53 -14.20 16.39
N ASP A 78 7.12 -14.15 17.67
CA ASP A 78 7.90 -13.53 18.74
C ASP A 78 9.25 -14.23 18.95
N ARG A 79 9.28 -15.57 18.93
CA ARG A 79 10.52 -16.34 19.04
C ARG A 79 11.48 -16.03 17.89
N LEU A 80 10.96 -15.93 16.66
CA LEU A 80 11.75 -15.55 15.49
C LEU A 80 12.21 -14.08 15.56
N PHE A 81 11.37 -13.19 16.06
CA PHE A 81 11.74 -11.80 16.32
C PHE A 81 12.87 -11.71 17.35
N GLN A 82 12.81 -12.45 18.46
CA GLN A 82 13.91 -12.51 19.44
C GLN A 82 15.21 -13.05 18.86
N LYS A 83 15.12 -14.12 18.06
CA LYS A 83 16.27 -14.64 17.29
C LYS A 83 16.87 -13.53 16.43
N ARG A 84 16.04 -12.73 15.75
CA ARG A 84 16.52 -11.61 14.94
C ARG A 84 17.17 -10.52 15.77
N LEU A 85 16.57 -10.13 16.90
CA LEU A 85 17.13 -9.10 17.81
C LEU A 85 18.47 -9.51 18.39
N SER A 86 18.70 -10.81 18.62
CA SER A 86 19.99 -11.34 19.09
C SER A 86 21.10 -11.32 18.03
N GLY A 87 20.85 -10.71 16.85
CA GLY A 87 21.80 -10.62 15.75
C GLY A 87 21.85 -11.83 14.82
N GLN A 88 21.04 -12.88 15.07
CA GLN A 88 21.00 -14.03 14.17
C GLN A 88 20.21 -13.69 12.90
N VAL A 89 20.65 -14.25 11.77
CA VAL A 89 19.98 -14.08 10.47
C VAL A 89 18.80 -15.05 10.38
N LEU A 90 17.65 -14.54 9.97
CA LEU A 90 16.48 -15.35 9.67
C LEU A 90 16.57 -15.93 8.26
N GLN A 91 16.02 -17.12 8.07
CA GLN A 91 15.72 -17.61 6.72
C GLN A 91 14.59 -16.80 6.10
N PRO A 92 14.46 -16.76 4.75
CA PRO A 92 13.40 -16.00 4.09
C PRO A 92 11.99 -16.31 4.61
N ASP A 93 11.67 -17.59 4.83
CA ASP A 93 10.36 -18.01 5.35
C ASP A 93 10.14 -17.59 6.82
N GLU A 94 11.21 -17.62 7.65
CA GLU A 94 11.15 -17.13 9.03
C GLU A 94 10.93 -15.61 9.05
N ALA A 95 11.58 -14.86 8.15
CA ALA A 95 11.37 -13.43 8.00
C ALA A 95 9.93 -13.13 7.53
N ALA A 96 9.39 -13.90 6.58
CA ALA A 96 8.03 -13.72 6.11
C ALA A 96 6.98 -13.87 7.23
N GLN A 97 7.17 -14.83 8.14
CA GLN A 97 6.29 -15.04 9.32
C GLN A 97 6.25 -13.82 10.24
N VAL A 98 7.42 -13.26 10.57
CA VAL A 98 7.51 -12.08 11.44
C VAL A 98 7.03 -10.83 10.72
N GLN A 99 7.34 -10.67 9.42
CA GLN A 99 6.83 -9.58 8.60
C GLN A 99 5.30 -9.59 8.53
N PHE A 100 4.68 -10.77 8.42
CA PHE A 100 3.23 -10.94 8.45
C PHE A 100 2.64 -10.41 9.76
N ALA A 101 3.21 -10.80 10.90
CA ALA A 101 2.75 -10.35 12.22
C ALA A 101 2.89 -8.82 12.40
N ILE A 102 4.02 -8.23 11.97
CA ILE A 102 4.22 -6.77 12.05
C ILE A 102 3.19 -6.03 11.18
N LEU A 103 2.87 -6.54 9.98
CA LEU A 103 1.85 -5.93 9.12
C LEU A 103 0.45 -6.00 9.72
N THR A 104 0.08 -7.10 10.36
CA THR A 104 -1.23 -7.21 11.04
C THR A 104 -1.32 -6.26 12.24
N ASP A 105 -0.23 -6.11 13.01
CA ASP A 105 -0.19 -5.16 14.13
C ASP A 105 -0.30 -3.71 13.65
N LEU A 106 0.40 -3.37 12.56
CA LEU A 106 0.32 -2.06 11.93
C LEU A 106 -1.08 -1.79 11.35
N ALA A 107 -1.70 -2.78 10.71
CA ALA A 107 -3.06 -2.66 10.19
C ALA A 107 -4.06 -2.31 11.31
N ALA A 108 -3.98 -3.00 12.45
CA ALA A 108 -4.82 -2.70 13.62
C ALA A 108 -4.59 -1.26 14.14
N ILE A 109 -3.33 -0.82 14.22
CA ILE A 109 -3.00 0.57 14.58
C ILE A 109 -3.63 1.57 13.60
N TYR A 110 -3.61 1.28 12.30
CA TYR A 110 -4.18 2.17 11.29
C TYR A 110 -5.70 2.21 11.36
N GLU A 111 -6.35 1.08 11.61
CA GLU A 111 -7.80 1.00 11.77
C GLU A 111 -8.25 1.83 12.99
N ASP A 112 -7.58 1.66 14.13
CA ASP A 112 -7.79 2.47 15.35
C ASP A 112 -7.67 3.98 15.09
N LEU A 113 -6.71 4.38 14.25
CA LEU A 113 -6.45 5.78 13.91
C LEU A 113 -7.32 6.31 12.76
N GLY A 114 -8.16 5.45 12.16
CA GLY A 114 -8.96 5.79 10.98
C GLY A 114 -8.11 6.10 9.74
N TRP A 115 -6.91 5.53 9.64
CA TRP A 115 -6.00 5.74 8.53
C TRP A 115 -6.31 4.83 7.34
N THR A 116 -5.89 5.27 6.17
CA THR A 116 -5.85 4.42 4.97
C THR A 116 -4.48 3.76 4.83
N MET A 117 -4.45 2.44 4.65
CA MET A 117 -3.25 1.65 4.38
C MET A 117 -3.01 1.50 2.88
N GLN A 118 -1.82 1.82 2.39
CA GLN A 118 -1.44 1.56 0.99
C GLN A 118 -0.44 0.41 0.92
N LEU A 119 -0.68 -0.54 0.01
CA LEU A 119 0.22 -1.66 -0.26
C LEU A 119 0.74 -1.57 -1.71
N HIS A 120 2.01 -1.23 -1.87
CA HIS A 120 2.72 -1.19 -3.16
C HIS A 120 3.52 -2.47 -3.38
N ILE A 121 3.04 -3.33 -4.27
CA ILE A 121 3.48 -4.73 -4.38
C ILE A 121 4.26 -4.97 -5.67
N GLY A 122 5.34 -5.76 -5.61
CA GLY A 122 5.93 -6.40 -6.79
C GLY A 122 7.04 -5.61 -7.50
N ALA A 123 7.79 -4.78 -6.77
CA ALA A 123 9.01 -4.17 -7.29
C ALA A 123 10.19 -5.14 -7.23
N LEU A 124 10.86 -5.37 -8.37
CA LEU A 124 12.13 -6.07 -8.43
C LEU A 124 13.27 -5.06 -8.35
N ARG A 125 13.85 -4.88 -7.16
CA ARG A 125 14.77 -3.78 -6.88
C ARG A 125 16.24 -4.12 -7.13
N ASN A 126 17.03 -3.10 -7.46
CA ASN A 126 18.49 -3.17 -7.53
C ASN A 126 19.01 -4.31 -8.43
N THR A 127 18.36 -4.51 -9.58
CA THR A 127 18.62 -5.63 -10.50
C THR A 127 20.04 -5.63 -11.09
N SER A 128 20.70 -4.48 -11.12
CA SER A 128 22.08 -4.33 -11.59
C SER A 128 23.04 -4.11 -10.44
N SER A 129 23.75 -5.15 -10.01
CA SER A 129 24.79 -5.06 -8.96
C SER A 129 25.88 -4.04 -9.30
N ARG A 130 26.33 -4.03 -10.56
CA ARG A 130 27.33 -3.07 -11.06
C ARG A 130 26.95 -1.61 -10.80
N TYR A 131 25.68 -1.26 -11.03
CA TYR A 131 25.23 0.11 -10.83
C TYR A 131 24.78 0.38 -9.40
N PHE A 132 24.28 -0.63 -8.70
CA PHE A 132 24.01 -0.53 -7.27
C PHE A 132 25.26 -0.17 -6.48
N ASP A 133 26.39 -0.86 -6.73
CA ASP A 133 27.66 -0.57 -6.05
C ASP A 133 28.18 0.85 -6.35
N LYS A 134 27.83 1.42 -7.51
CA LYS A 134 28.30 2.73 -7.94
C LYS A 134 27.38 3.88 -7.51
N LEU A 135 26.06 3.68 -7.55
CA LEU A 135 25.06 4.75 -7.44
C LEU A 135 24.12 4.56 -6.25
N GLY A 136 24.00 3.35 -5.70
CA GLY A 136 23.03 3.01 -4.67
C GLY A 136 21.61 2.77 -5.21
N ALA A 137 20.67 2.63 -4.28
CA ALA A 137 19.25 2.40 -4.57
C ALA A 137 18.55 3.61 -5.23
N ASP A 138 17.37 3.37 -5.83
CA ASP A 138 16.50 4.39 -6.42
C ASP A 138 17.13 5.20 -7.58
N THR A 139 17.98 4.53 -8.37
CA THR A 139 18.77 5.14 -9.47
C THR A 139 18.39 4.63 -10.86
N GLY A 140 17.19 4.03 -11.01
CA GLY A 140 16.64 3.58 -12.29
C GLY A 140 16.95 2.13 -12.67
N PHE A 141 17.40 1.32 -11.71
CA PHE A 141 17.73 -0.10 -11.90
C PHE A 141 16.77 -1.06 -11.19
N ASP A 142 15.51 -0.61 -11.04
CA ASP A 142 14.38 -1.40 -10.55
C ASP A 142 13.48 -1.80 -11.72
N ALA A 143 12.80 -2.95 -11.62
CA ALA A 143 11.96 -3.51 -12.66
C ALA A 143 10.65 -4.11 -12.08
N ILE A 144 9.79 -4.59 -12.97
CA ILE A 144 8.53 -5.27 -12.63
C ILE A 144 8.84 -6.72 -12.22
N ALA A 145 8.35 -7.15 -11.06
CA ALA A 145 8.35 -8.56 -10.66
C ALA A 145 7.09 -9.31 -11.14
N ASP A 146 7.14 -10.63 -11.23
CA ASP A 146 6.08 -11.51 -11.73
C ASP A 146 5.67 -12.61 -10.73
N MET A 147 5.81 -12.33 -9.43
CA MET A 147 5.51 -13.28 -8.37
C MET A 147 3.99 -13.39 -8.10
N PRO A 148 3.44 -14.58 -7.80
CA PRO A 148 2.02 -14.73 -7.45
C PRO A 148 1.64 -14.00 -6.15
N ILE A 149 0.65 -13.11 -6.21
CA ILE A 149 0.20 -12.32 -5.03
C ILE A 149 -1.14 -12.73 -4.45
N ALA A 150 -1.98 -13.44 -5.22
CA ALA A 150 -3.41 -13.59 -4.91
C ALA A 150 -3.67 -14.24 -3.53
N LYS A 151 -3.13 -15.44 -3.32
CA LYS A 151 -3.30 -16.19 -2.06
C LYS A 151 -2.72 -15.45 -0.84
N PRO A 152 -1.45 -15.01 -0.85
CA PRO A 152 -0.89 -14.35 0.34
C PRO A 152 -1.56 -13.00 0.64
N LEU A 153 -2.00 -12.25 -0.38
CA LEU A 153 -2.77 -11.02 -0.17
C LEU A 153 -4.12 -11.30 0.51
N ALA A 154 -4.89 -12.27 0.02
CA ALA A 154 -6.16 -12.65 0.64
C ALA A 154 -5.96 -13.14 2.08
N GLN A 155 -4.88 -13.87 2.36
CA GLN A 155 -4.55 -14.33 3.71
C GLN A 155 -4.23 -13.17 4.66
N LEU A 156 -3.44 -12.17 4.21
CA LEU A 156 -3.12 -10.99 5.01
C LEU A 156 -4.38 -10.18 5.33
N LEU A 157 -5.17 -9.83 4.31
CA LEU A 157 -6.40 -9.06 4.49
C LEU A 157 -7.40 -9.78 5.41
N ASN A 158 -7.55 -11.10 5.25
CA ASN A 158 -8.39 -11.92 6.12
C ASN A 158 -7.88 -11.94 7.57
N ALA A 159 -6.57 -12.03 7.78
CA ALA A 159 -6.01 -12.01 9.14
C ALA A 159 -6.29 -10.68 9.84
N CYS A 160 -6.20 -9.55 9.12
CA CYS A 160 -6.56 -8.24 9.66
C CYS A 160 -8.07 -8.15 9.95
N GLN A 161 -8.93 -8.56 9.00
CA GLN A 161 -10.38 -8.43 9.17
C GLN A 161 -10.92 -9.37 10.26
N ALA A 162 -10.38 -10.57 10.41
CA ALA A 162 -10.80 -11.51 11.46
C ALA A 162 -10.53 -11.00 12.88
N GLN A 163 -9.72 -9.96 13.04
CA GLN A 163 -9.41 -9.30 14.30
C GLN A 163 -10.04 -7.90 14.40
N ASP A 164 -10.99 -7.58 13.52
CA ASP A 164 -11.61 -6.25 13.38
C ASP A 164 -10.58 -5.11 13.15
N GLY A 165 -9.38 -5.44 12.66
CA GLY A 165 -8.25 -4.54 12.50
C GLY A 165 -7.89 -4.25 11.04
N LEU A 166 -8.80 -4.47 10.09
CA LEU A 166 -8.55 -4.16 8.67
C LEU A 166 -8.91 -2.70 8.38
N PRO A 167 -7.92 -1.81 8.16
CA PRO A 167 -8.17 -0.43 7.77
C PRO A 167 -8.69 -0.32 6.35
N ARG A 168 -9.19 0.87 5.99
CA ARG A 168 -9.34 1.24 4.57
C ARG A 168 -8.03 0.95 3.86
N THR A 169 -8.07 0.25 2.73
CA THR A 169 -6.86 -0.23 2.07
C THR A 169 -6.87 0.06 0.57
N LEU A 170 -5.78 0.66 0.08
CA LEU A 170 -5.50 0.84 -1.33
C LEU A 170 -4.41 -0.14 -1.77
N LEU A 171 -4.72 -0.91 -2.81
CA LEU A 171 -3.85 -1.94 -3.35
C LEU A 171 -3.21 -1.48 -4.65
N TYR A 172 -1.90 -1.66 -4.78
CA TYR A 172 -1.13 -1.33 -5.98
C TYR A 172 -0.24 -2.53 -6.34
N SER A 173 -0.19 -2.88 -7.63
CA SER A 173 0.81 -3.82 -8.16
C SER A 173 1.62 -3.12 -9.23
N LEU A 174 2.92 -3.40 -9.25
CA LEU A 174 3.81 -2.97 -10.32
C LEU A 174 3.64 -3.80 -11.60
N ASN A 175 2.88 -4.92 -11.51
CA ASN A 175 2.60 -5.80 -12.63
C ASN A 175 1.12 -5.69 -13.04
N ALA A 176 0.86 -5.16 -14.24
CA ALA A 176 -0.50 -5.00 -14.76
C ALA A 176 -1.31 -6.31 -14.87
N ASN A 177 -0.67 -7.48 -14.88
CA ASN A 177 -1.37 -8.77 -14.83
C ASN A 177 -2.17 -8.95 -13.53
N ASP A 178 -1.82 -8.21 -12.48
CA ASP A 178 -2.47 -8.30 -11.17
C ASP A 178 -3.69 -7.39 -11.02
N ASN A 179 -3.99 -6.49 -11.96
CA ASN A 179 -5.10 -5.54 -11.80
C ASN A 179 -6.43 -6.22 -11.45
N MET A 180 -6.81 -7.25 -12.22
CA MET A 180 -8.02 -8.04 -11.95
C MET A 180 -7.94 -8.80 -10.63
N THR A 181 -6.76 -9.33 -10.30
CA THR A 181 -6.50 -9.99 -9.02
C THR A 181 -6.73 -9.03 -7.85
N LEU A 182 -6.17 -7.81 -7.90
CA LEU A 182 -6.32 -6.81 -6.85
C LEU A 182 -7.78 -6.35 -6.70
N CYS A 183 -8.46 -6.04 -7.81
CA CYS A 183 -9.86 -5.61 -7.75
C CYS A 183 -10.78 -6.70 -7.18
N THR A 184 -10.65 -7.94 -7.67
CA THR A 184 -11.52 -9.05 -7.24
C THR A 184 -11.26 -9.43 -5.79
N ILE A 185 -10.00 -9.50 -5.35
CA ILE A 185 -9.67 -9.74 -3.93
C ILE A 185 -10.16 -8.58 -3.06
N GLY A 186 -9.92 -7.32 -3.44
CA GLY A 186 -10.41 -6.17 -2.67
C GLY A 186 -11.92 -6.20 -2.46
N SER A 187 -12.68 -6.59 -3.50
CA SER A 187 -14.14 -6.69 -3.42
C SER A 187 -14.66 -7.70 -2.40
N THR A 188 -13.85 -8.66 -1.95
CA THR A 188 -14.24 -9.64 -0.92
C THR A 188 -14.05 -9.14 0.51
N PHE A 189 -13.44 -7.96 0.71
CA PHE A 189 -13.18 -7.35 2.03
C PHE A 189 -13.91 -6.02 2.15
N ALA A 190 -15.19 -6.07 2.53
CA ALA A 190 -16.05 -4.91 2.73
C ALA A 190 -16.26 -4.60 4.22
N LYS A 191 -16.68 -3.37 4.49
CA LYS A 191 -17.18 -2.92 5.80
C LYS A 191 -18.57 -2.32 5.62
N ASP A 192 -19.50 -2.68 6.50
CA ASP A 192 -20.89 -2.28 6.38
C ASP A 192 -21.04 -0.76 6.32
N GLY A 193 -21.79 -0.28 5.34
CA GLY A 193 -22.04 1.15 5.12
C GLY A 193 -20.87 1.94 4.54
N GLU A 194 -19.71 1.31 4.35
CA GLU A 194 -18.48 1.97 3.90
C GLU A 194 -18.05 1.43 2.52
N PRO A 195 -18.35 2.16 1.42
CA PRO A 195 -18.00 1.70 0.08
C PRO A 195 -16.48 1.69 -0.14
N ALA A 196 -16.01 0.73 -0.95
CA ALA A 196 -14.61 0.61 -1.37
C ALA A 196 -13.61 0.54 -0.20
N TRP A 197 -13.98 -0.20 0.86
CA TRP A 197 -13.13 -0.39 2.04
C TRP A 197 -11.74 -0.93 1.68
N VAL A 198 -11.67 -1.98 0.86
CA VAL A 198 -10.45 -2.40 0.18
C VAL A 198 -10.65 -2.22 -1.33
N THR A 199 -9.78 -1.45 -1.96
CA THR A 199 -9.89 -1.17 -3.40
C THR A 199 -8.52 -0.98 -4.06
N GLN A 200 -8.48 -1.07 -5.39
CA GLN A 200 -7.26 -0.80 -6.14
C GLN A 200 -7.01 0.71 -6.25
N GLY A 201 -5.77 1.13 -6.01
CA GLY A 201 -5.30 2.49 -6.29
C GLY A 201 -4.99 2.72 -7.77
N PRO A 202 -4.62 3.94 -8.19
CA PRO A 202 -4.29 4.24 -9.59
C PRO A 202 -3.15 3.37 -10.15
N ALA A 203 -3.11 3.27 -11.48
CA ALA A 203 -1.99 2.67 -12.20
C ALA A 203 -0.66 3.28 -11.74
N TRP A 204 0.28 2.41 -11.36
CA TRP A 204 1.48 2.81 -10.61
C TRP A 204 2.75 2.75 -11.46
N TRP A 205 3.62 3.74 -11.26
CA TRP A 205 5.01 3.80 -11.77
C TRP A 205 5.13 3.55 -13.28
N PHE A 206 5.56 2.36 -13.73
CA PHE A 206 5.70 2.04 -15.15
C PHE A 206 4.35 2.06 -15.91
N HIS A 207 3.25 1.92 -15.17
CA HIS A 207 1.89 1.95 -15.69
C HIS A 207 1.23 3.34 -15.54
N ASP A 208 1.91 4.34 -14.94
CA ASP A 208 1.49 5.74 -14.91
C ASP A 208 1.77 6.42 -16.27
N GLN A 209 1.08 5.90 -17.29
CA GLN A 209 1.10 6.31 -18.70
C GLN A 209 -0.23 5.89 -19.36
N LYS A 210 -0.52 6.38 -20.57
CA LYS A 210 -1.83 6.23 -21.22
C LYS A 210 -2.36 4.79 -21.26
N ASP A 211 -1.61 3.85 -21.81
CA ASP A 211 -2.05 2.47 -22.00
C ASP A 211 -2.24 1.77 -20.65
N GLY A 212 -1.35 2.04 -19.69
CA GLY A 212 -1.46 1.51 -18.33
C GLY A 212 -2.69 2.04 -17.59
N MET A 213 -2.95 3.34 -17.67
CA MET A 213 -4.15 3.96 -17.09
C MET A 213 -5.44 3.46 -17.75
N GLN A 214 -5.46 3.34 -19.08
CA GLN A 214 -6.64 2.85 -19.80
C GLN A 214 -6.96 1.40 -19.43
N LEU A 215 -5.95 0.52 -19.40
CA LEU A 215 -6.12 -0.87 -18.98
C LEU A 215 -6.60 -0.95 -17.53
N HIS A 216 -6.00 -0.19 -16.61
CA HIS A 216 -6.43 -0.11 -15.22
C HIS A 216 -7.88 0.34 -15.10
N LEU A 217 -8.26 1.46 -15.73
CA LEU A 217 -9.62 2.01 -15.66
C LEU A 217 -10.65 1.03 -16.23
N GLN A 218 -10.32 0.36 -17.33
CA GLN A 218 -11.16 -0.68 -17.92
C GLN A 218 -11.40 -1.82 -16.90
N GLN A 219 -10.34 -2.40 -16.35
CA GLN A 219 -10.46 -3.53 -15.43
C GLN A 219 -11.12 -3.15 -14.09
N TYR A 220 -10.80 -1.96 -13.56
CA TYR A 220 -11.45 -1.42 -12.36
C TYR A 220 -12.96 -1.23 -12.60
N SER A 221 -13.35 -0.68 -13.76
CA SER A 221 -14.77 -0.44 -14.09
C SER A 221 -15.58 -1.73 -14.27
N GLN A 222 -14.93 -2.84 -14.63
CA GLN A 222 -15.57 -4.14 -14.84
C GLN A 222 -15.84 -4.91 -13.54
N THR A 223 -15.04 -4.65 -12.49
CA THR A 223 -15.04 -5.45 -11.25
C THR A 223 -15.36 -4.65 -10.00
N GLY A 224 -15.22 -3.32 -10.06
CA GLY A 224 -15.51 -2.40 -8.98
C GLY A 224 -16.56 -1.35 -9.33
N VAL A 225 -16.69 -0.35 -8.48
CA VAL A 225 -17.59 0.80 -8.68
C VAL A 225 -16.77 2.02 -9.02
N LEU A 226 -16.71 2.39 -10.30
CA LEU A 226 -15.86 3.49 -10.79
C LEU A 226 -16.07 4.83 -10.05
N ALA A 227 -17.30 5.10 -9.59
CA ALA A 227 -17.62 6.30 -8.81
C ALA A 227 -16.93 6.37 -7.44
N ASN A 228 -16.39 5.25 -6.94
CA ASN A 228 -15.64 5.15 -5.70
C ASN A 228 -14.13 5.12 -5.91
N PHE A 229 -13.66 5.15 -7.16
CA PHE A 229 -12.23 5.16 -7.44
C PHE A 229 -11.57 6.41 -6.82
N VAL A 230 -10.50 6.19 -6.05
CA VAL A 230 -9.83 7.25 -5.28
C VAL A 230 -9.28 8.37 -6.18
N GLY A 231 -8.92 8.03 -7.43
CA GLY A 231 -8.34 8.96 -8.38
C GLY A 231 -6.82 8.81 -8.50
N MET A 232 -6.15 9.92 -8.80
CA MET A 232 -4.75 9.95 -9.20
C MET A 232 -3.83 10.47 -8.09
N SER A 233 -2.62 9.92 -8.02
CA SER A 233 -1.48 10.44 -7.25
C SER A 233 -0.26 10.56 -8.17
N THR A 234 0.64 11.52 -7.91
CA THR A 234 1.81 11.73 -8.78
C THR A 234 2.94 10.73 -8.54
N ASP A 235 3.00 10.12 -7.34
CA ASP A 235 4.10 9.29 -6.83
C ASP A 235 5.50 9.80 -7.25
N SER A 236 5.75 11.10 -7.03
CA SER A 236 6.90 11.78 -7.60
C SER A 236 7.59 12.66 -6.59
N ARG A 237 8.92 12.73 -6.72
CA ARG A 237 9.79 13.70 -6.05
C ARG A 237 9.95 15.02 -6.82
N SER A 238 9.38 15.13 -8.03
CA SER A 238 9.47 16.35 -8.86
C SER A 238 8.28 17.27 -8.62
N LEU A 239 8.53 18.54 -8.32
CA LEU A 239 7.48 19.57 -8.21
C LEU A 239 6.79 19.88 -9.54
N LEU A 240 7.36 19.46 -10.67
CA LEU A 240 6.76 19.62 -12.00
C LEU A 240 5.80 18.47 -12.36
N SER A 241 5.62 17.50 -11.46
CA SER A 241 4.84 16.28 -11.74
C SER A 241 3.32 16.49 -11.76
N TYR A 242 2.80 17.65 -11.36
CA TYR A 242 1.35 17.89 -11.32
C TYR A 242 0.67 17.81 -12.68
N THR A 243 1.40 17.95 -13.79
CA THR A 243 0.89 17.68 -15.15
C THR A 243 0.45 16.22 -15.35
N ARG A 244 0.92 15.27 -14.51
CA ARG A 244 0.40 13.89 -14.47
C ARG A 244 -1.09 13.84 -14.12
N HIS A 245 -1.58 14.75 -13.27
CA HIS A 245 -3.02 14.87 -13.00
C HIS A 245 -3.79 15.34 -14.24
N GLU A 246 -3.27 16.31 -15.00
CA GLU A 246 -3.90 16.73 -16.25
C GLU A 246 -3.96 15.56 -17.24
N TYR A 247 -2.85 14.83 -17.37
CA TYR A 247 -2.74 13.66 -18.23
C TYR A 247 -3.79 12.60 -17.87
N PHE A 248 -3.86 12.21 -16.60
CA PHE A 248 -4.89 11.30 -16.07
C PHE A 248 -6.31 11.79 -16.37
N ARG A 249 -6.61 13.06 -16.06
CA ARG A 249 -7.95 13.64 -16.26
C ARG A 249 -8.40 13.59 -17.71
N ARG A 250 -7.48 13.88 -18.65
CA ARG A 250 -7.77 13.80 -20.09
C ARG A 250 -8.07 12.36 -20.52
N ILE A 251 -7.28 11.39 -20.05
CA ILE A 251 -7.49 9.97 -20.34
C ILE A 251 -8.83 9.50 -19.77
N PHE A 252 -9.12 9.82 -18.51
CA PHE A 252 -10.35 9.46 -17.83
C PHE A 252 -11.59 10.03 -18.53
N CYS A 253 -11.60 11.34 -18.81
CA CYS A 253 -12.71 11.99 -19.52
C CYS A 253 -12.88 11.45 -20.94
N ASN A 254 -11.79 11.17 -21.66
CA ASN A 254 -11.87 10.54 -22.98
C ASN A 254 -12.47 9.14 -22.92
N GLN A 255 -12.07 8.33 -21.93
CA GLN A 255 -12.61 6.98 -21.75
C GLN A 255 -14.13 7.01 -21.50
N LEU A 256 -14.60 7.91 -20.62
CA LEU A 256 -16.03 8.13 -20.39
C LEU A 256 -16.74 8.61 -21.66
N GLY A 257 -16.14 9.54 -22.41
CA GLY A 257 -16.68 10.04 -23.67
C GLY A 257 -16.89 8.94 -24.71
N VAL A 258 -15.89 8.06 -24.87
CA VAL A 258 -15.98 6.89 -25.77
C VAL A 258 -17.13 5.96 -25.36
N TRP A 259 -17.27 5.64 -24.07
CA TRP A 259 -18.39 4.81 -23.60
C TRP A 259 -19.75 5.45 -23.86
N VAL A 260 -19.86 6.78 -23.72
CA VAL A 260 -21.09 7.50 -24.04
C VAL A 260 -21.39 7.50 -25.53
N GLU A 261 -20.41 7.81 -26.38
CA GLU A 261 -20.57 7.83 -27.84
C GLU A 261 -20.92 6.45 -28.42
N ASN A 262 -20.39 5.38 -27.82
CA ASN A 262 -20.71 4.01 -28.19
C ASN A 262 -22.08 3.52 -27.67
N GLY A 263 -22.77 4.29 -26.83
CA GLY A 263 -24.02 3.87 -26.17
C GLY A 263 -23.83 2.86 -25.04
N GLU A 264 -22.60 2.72 -24.51
CA GLU A 264 -22.25 1.86 -23.38
C GLU A 264 -22.52 2.53 -22.02
N TYR A 265 -22.58 3.87 -22.00
CA TYR A 265 -22.91 4.65 -20.80
C TYR A 265 -23.89 5.80 -21.14
N PRO A 266 -24.86 6.16 -20.26
CA PRO A 266 -25.82 7.22 -20.55
C PRO A 266 -25.17 8.60 -20.74
N GLN A 267 -25.67 9.37 -21.71
CA GLN A 267 -25.32 10.78 -21.88
C GLN A 267 -26.06 11.68 -20.87
N ASP A 268 -25.89 11.41 -19.59
CA ASP A 268 -26.36 12.28 -18.50
C ASP A 268 -25.20 13.15 -18.02
N MET A 269 -25.19 14.41 -18.46
CA MET A 269 -24.12 15.35 -18.15
C MET A 269 -24.01 15.68 -16.65
N SER A 270 -25.11 15.60 -15.89
CA SER A 270 -25.08 15.83 -14.45
C SER A 270 -24.41 14.66 -13.73
N ALA A 271 -24.76 13.43 -14.09
CA ALA A 271 -24.14 12.23 -13.53
C ALA A 271 -22.65 12.13 -13.91
N LEU A 272 -22.31 12.41 -15.17
CA LEU A 272 -20.93 12.42 -15.66
C LEU A 272 -20.08 13.48 -14.95
N ALA A 273 -20.59 14.71 -14.79
CA ALA A 273 -19.89 15.76 -14.06
C ALA A 273 -19.63 15.35 -12.60
N ASN A 274 -20.63 14.76 -11.93
CA ASN A 274 -20.47 14.25 -10.57
C ASN A 274 -19.39 13.16 -10.48
N LEU A 275 -19.41 12.18 -11.39
CA LEU A 275 -18.41 11.13 -11.47
C LEU A 275 -17.00 11.70 -11.65
N VAL A 276 -16.83 12.64 -12.58
CA VAL A 276 -15.54 13.30 -12.84
C VAL A 276 -15.05 14.07 -11.61
N GLU A 277 -15.90 14.85 -10.96
CA GLU A 277 -15.52 15.57 -9.73
C GLU A 277 -15.14 14.64 -8.58
N ARG A 278 -15.84 13.50 -8.45
CA ARG A 278 -15.55 12.48 -7.44
C ARG A 278 -14.15 11.91 -7.63
N VAL A 279 -13.87 11.38 -8.82
CA VAL A 279 -12.59 10.74 -9.15
C VAL A 279 -11.44 11.76 -9.20
N CYS A 280 -11.70 13.01 -9.60
CA CYS A 280 -10.64 14.01 -9.71
C CYS A 280 -10.23 14.65 -8.37
N TRP A 281 -11.08 14.56 -7.35
CA TRP A 281 -10.87 15.25 -6.08
C TRP A 281 -11.68 14.72 -4.89
N LYS A 282 -13.02 14.64 -4.99
CA LYS A 282 -13.86 14.48 -3.78
C LYS A 282 -13.62 13.16 -3.04
N ASN A 283 -13.36 12.07 -3.77
CA ASN A 283 -13.10 10.77 -3.17
C ASN A 283 -11.81 10.80 -2.33
N ALA A 284 -10.69 11.24 -2.91
CA ALA A 284 -9.43 11.40 -2.19
C ALA A 284 -9.55 12.39 -1.02
N ALA A 285 -10.22 13.52 -1.22
CA ALA A 285 -10.42 14.52 -0.17
C ALA A 285 -11.22 13.97 1.03
N GLY A 286 -12.22 13.11 0.79
CA GLY A 286 -12.97 12.45 1.86
C GLY A 286 -12.20 11.30 2.52
N LEU A 287 -11.42 10.55 1.74
CA LEU A 287 -10.66 9.40 2.22
C LEU A 287 -9.53 9.79 3.19
N PHE A 288 -8.94 10.97 2.98
CA PHE A 288 -7.75 11.44 3.72
C PHE A 288 -8.01 12.72 4.53
N ALA A 289 -9.27 12.97 4.91
CA ALA A 289 -9.69 14.11 5.74
C ALA A 289 -9.24 14.00 7.22
#